data_AF-A0A3D6CHM4-F1
#
_entry.id   AF-A0A3D6CHM4-F1
#
_cell.length_a   1.000
_cell.length_b   1.000
_cell.length_c   1.000
_cell.angle_alpha   90.00
_cell.angle_beta   90.00
_cell.angle_gamma   90.00
#
_symmetry.space_group_name_H-M   'P 1'
#
loop_
_entity.id
_entity.type
_entity.pdbx_description
1 polymer ?
#
loop_
_entity_poly.entity_id
_entity_poly.type
_entity_poly.pdbx_seq_one_letter_code
_entity_poly.pdbx_strand_id
1 'polypeptide(L)'
;RSLHAQEIDFNDIRTTLQALYAIYDNCNSLHTNAYDEAITTPTEESVRRAMAIQLIINRELGTAKNENPNQGSFLIEELTDLVEEAVMAEFHRITERGGVLGAMERMYQRNKIQEESLYYETLKHTGEYPIVGVNTFLGKNGSPTVLPGEVIRSTTDEKEFQITTLKAFQQRHADRSEQMLKRLQEVARSNGNLFEELMETVKYCSLGQITSALYNVGGQYRRNM
;
A
#
# COMPACT_ATOMS: atom_id res chain seq x y z
N ARG A 1 -2.73 8.77 -4.68
CA ARG A 1 -3.15 9.45 -3.44
C ARG A 1 -4.24 10.49 -3.75
N SER A 2 -5.43 10.02 -4.09
CA SER A 2 -6.53 10.83 -4.65
C SER A 2 -7.60 11.25 -3.63
N LEU A 3 -7.51 10.78 -2.40
CA LEU A 3 -8.47 11.07 -1.34
C LEU A 3 -7.91 12.17 -0.43
N HIS A 4 -8.77 13.08 -0.02
CA HIS A 4 -8.38 14.33 0.65
C HIS A 4 -9.07 14.47 2.00
N ALA A 5 -8.45 15.22 2.91
CA ALA A 5 -8.97 15.44 4.26
C ALA A 5 -9.98 16.61 4.31
N GLN A 6 -10.02 17.43 3.26
CA GLN A 6 -11.07 18.40 2.97
C GLN A 6 -12.21 17.71 2.22
N GLU A 7 -13.46 18.05 2.55
CA GLU A 7 -14.67 17.54 1.88
C GLU A 7 -14.62 16.01 1.69
N ILE A 8 -14.38 15.28 2.79
CA ILE A 8 -14.15 13.83 2.75
C ILE A 8 -15.28 13.05 2.08
N ASP A 9 -16.51 13.54 2.09
CA ASP A 9 -17.63 12.91 1.40
C ASP A 9 -17.43 12.81 -0.12
N PHE A 10 -16.62 13.68 -0.71
CA PHE A 10 -16.28 13.61 -2.13
C PHE A 10 -15.38 12.42 -2.46
N ASN A 11 -14.74 11.82 -1.46
CA ASN A 11 -13.86 10.67 -1.66
C ASN A 11 -14.62 9.42 -2.12
N ASP A 12 -15.87 9.21 -1.68
CA ASP A 12 -16.69 8.08 -2.18
C ASP A 12 -16.95 8.18 -3.68
N ILE A 13 -17.12 9.40 -4.20
CA ILE A 13 -17.31 9.64 -5.63
C ILE A 13 -16.05 9.23 -6.40
N ARG A 14 -14.87 9.64 -5.91
CA ARG A 14 -13.58 9.29 -6.51
C ARG A 14 -13.34 7.78 -6.47
N THR A 15 -13.55 7.16 -5.31
CA THR A 15 -13.39 5.71 -5.13
C THR A 15 -14.36 4.92 -6.02
N THR A 16 -15.59 5.40 -6.20
CA THR A 16 -16.58 4.75 -7.08
C THR A 16 -16.10 4.70 -8.54
N LEU A 17 -15.57 5.82 -9.06
CA LEU A 17 -15.05 5.84 -10.43
C LEU A 17 -13.80 4.96 -10.59
N GLN A 18 -12.91 4.96 -9.60
CA GLN A 18 -11.72 4.09 -9.60
C GLN A 18 -12.09 2.61 -9.57
N ALA A 19 -13.06 2.24 -8.72
CA ALA A 19 -13.59 0.89 -8.63
C ALA A 19 -14.25 0.46 -9.94
N LEU A 20 -14.99 1.37 -10.58
CA LEU A 20 -15.64 1.09 -11.87
C LEU A 20 -14.61 0.75 -12.95
N TYR A 21 -13.55 1.56 -13.09
CA TYR A 21 -12.51 1.30 -14.08
C TYR A 21 -11.77 -0.01 -13.81
N ALA A 22 -11.48 -0.33 -12.54
CA ALA A 22 -10.86 -1.60 -12.18
C ALA A 22 -11.75 -2.82 -12.51
N ILE A 23 -13.07 -2.71 -12.32
CA ILE A 23 -14.02 -3.78 -12.65
C ILE A 23 -14.16 -3.92 -14.18
N TYR A 24 -14.25 -2.80 -14.91
CA TYR A 24 -14.35 -2.83 -16.37
C TYR A 24 -13.10 -3.40 -17.04
N ASP A 25 -11.94 -3.22 -16.43
CA ASP A 25 -10.68 -3.81 -16.88
C ASP A 25 -10.44 -5.22 -16.30
N ASN A 26 -11.50 -5.85 -15.78
CA ASN A 26 -11.55 -7.24 -15.36
C ASN A 26 -10.45 -7.63 -14.34
N CYS A 27 -10.23 -6.78 -13.33
CA CYS A 27 -9.26 -7.06 -12.27
C CYS A 27 -9.60 -8.34 -11.47
N ASN A 28 -8.58 -9.04 -10.98
CA ASN A 28 -8.79 -10.29 -10.22
C ASN A 28 -9.19 -10.07 -8.75
N SER A 29 -8.82 -8.91 -8.18
CA SER A 29 -9.13 -8.54 -6.81
C SER A 29 -9.16 -7.02 -6.69
N LEU A 30 -10.09 -6.50 -5.90
CA LEU A 30 -10.30 -5.07 -5.74
C LEU A 30 -10.42 -4.71 -4.25
N HIS A 31 -9.60 -3.74 -3.85
CA HIS A 31 -9.78 -3.01 -2.60
C HIS A 31 -10.37 -1.63 -2.90
N THR A 32 -11.38 -1.24 -2.13
CA THR A 32 -11.99 0.08 -2.18
C THR A 32 -11.67 0.83 -0.91
N ASN A 33 -11.01 1.98 -1.04
CA ASN A 33 -10.65 2.82 0.10
C ASN A 33 -11.89 3.46 0.72
N ALA A 34 -11.84 3.73 2.02
CA ALA A 34 -12.91 4.45 2.69
C ALA A 34 -12.83 5.96 2.43
N TYR A 35 -13.95 6.65 2.62
CA TYR A 35 -14.01 8.10 2.41
C TYR A 35 -13.13 8.90 3.39
N ASP A 36 -12.82 8.33 4.56
CA ASP A 36 -12.00 8.90 5.64
C ASP A 36 -10.52 8.48 5.61
N GLU A 37 -10.07 7.80 4.53
CA GLU A 37 -8.69 7.31 4.33
C GLU A 37 -7.61 8.37 4.58
N ALA A 38 -7.90 9.64 4.26
CA ALA A 38 -6.96 10.74 4.44
C ALA A 38 -6.75 11.14 5.91
N ILE A 39 -7.53 10.59 6.83
CA ILE A 39 -7.64 11.02 8.22
C ILE A 39 -7.29 9.89 9.19
N THR A 40 -7.93 8.73 9.06
CA THR A 40 -7.79 7.64 10.03
C THR A 40 -7.98 6.26 9.39
N THR A 41 -7.67 5.21 10.15
CA THR A 41 -8.03 3.84 9.78
C THR A 41 -9.55 3.72 9.75
N PRO A 42 -10.15 3.08 8.73
CA PRO A 42 -11.58 3.15 8.52
C PRO A 42 -12.38 2.54 9.67
N THR A 43 -13.45 3.23 10.08
CA THR A 43 -14.44 2.70 11.02
C THR A 43 -15.31 1.62 10.37
N GLU A 44 -16.06 0.85 11.16
CA GLU A 44 -16.99 -0.15 10.61
C GLU A 44 -18.01 0.47 9.64
N GLU A 45 -18.48 1.69 9.93
CA GLU A 45 -19.37 2.43 9.03
C GLU A 45 -18.65 2.82 7.73
N SER A 46 -17.43 3.33 7.83
CA SER A 46 -16.61 3.74 6.69
C SER A 46 -16.27 2.55 5.79
N VAL A 47 -15.93 1.39 6.37
CA VAL A 47 -15.71 0.14 5.65
C VAL A 47 -16.98 -0.31 4.93
N ARG A 48 -18.15 -0.21 5.58
CA ARG A 48 -19.43 -0.58 4.96
C ARG A 48 -19.75 0.28 3.73
N ARG A 49 -19.48 1.58 3.76
CA ARG A 49 -19.61 2.47 2.59
C ARG A 49 -18.67 2.03 1.47
N ALA A 50 -17.40 1.80 1.79
CA ALA A 50 -16.41 1.36 0.81
C ALA A 50 -16.79 0.02 0.14
N MET A 51 -17.23 -0.97 0.93
CA MET A 51 -17.71 -2.25 0.38
C MET A 51 -18.97 -2.10 -0.48
N ALA A 52 -19.88 -1.20 -0.09
CA ALA A 52 -21.11 -0.95 -0.84
C ALA A 52 -20.83 -0.47 -2.28
N ILE A 53 -19.73 0.26 -2.51
CA ILE A 53 -19.31 0.66 -3.86
C ILE A 53 -19.16 -0.56 -4.78
N GLN A 54 -18.40 -1.57 -4.35
CA GLN A 54 -18.20 -2.79 -5.15
C GLN A 54 -19.51 -3.56 -5.34
N LEU A 55 -20.34 -3.64 -4.30
CA LEU A 55 -21.62 -4.35 -4.36
C LEU A 55 -22.59 -3.67 -5.34
N ILE A 56 -22.71 -2.35 -5.31
CA ILE A 56 -23.56 -1.58 -6.21
C ILE A 56 -23.09 -1.76 -7.65
N ILE A 57 -21.80 -1.61 -7.94
CA ILE A 57 -21.27 -1.78 -9.30
C ILE A 57 -21.54 -3.22 -9.79
N ASN A 58 -21.23 -4.23 -8.98
CA ASN A 58 -21.36 -5.63 -9.41
C ASN A 58 -22.80 -6.15 -9.46
N ARG A 59 -23.74 -5.58 -8.69
CA ARG A 59 -25.11 -6.12 -8.57
C ARG A 59 -26.18 -5.24 -9.19
N GLU A 60 -25.98 -3.92 -9.22
CA GLU A 60 -27.00 -2.96 -9.65
C GLU A 60 -26.66 -2.29 -10.98
N LEU A 61 -25.38 -2.00 -11.23
CA LEU A 61 -24.98 -1.29 -12.45
C LEU A 61 -25.12 -2.19 -13.69
N GLY A 62 -26.06 -1.84 -14.58
CA GLY A 62 -26.42 -2.66 -15.73
C GLY A 62 -25.27 -2.90 -16.72
N THR A 63 -24.37 -1.92 -16.91
CA THR A 63 -23.21 -2.04 -17.80
C THR A 63 -22.18 -3.05 -17.32
N ALA A 64 -22.08 -3.27 -15.99
CA ALA A 64 -21.21 -4.27 -15.40
C ALA A 64 -21.70 -5.72 -15.62
N LYS A 65 -22.88 -5.92 -16.21
CA LYS A 65 -23.32 -7.25 -16.70
C LYS A 65 -22.57 -7.70 -17.94
N ASN A 66 -21.93 -6.78 -18.65
CA ASN A 66 -20.98 -7.10 -19.70
C ASN A 66 -19.58 -7.20 -19.08
N GLU A 67 -18.86 -8.30 -19.35
CA GLU A 67 -17.54 -8.57 -18.79
C GLU A 67 -16.39 -7.99 -19.63
N ASN A 68 -16.66 -7.52 -20.85
CA ASN A 68 -15.66 -6.88 -21.70
C ASN A 68 -16.08 -5.50 -22.26
N PRO A 69 -16.64 -4.59 -21.44
CA PRO A 69 -17.22 -3.33 -21.93
C PRO A 69 -16.19 -2.37 -22.54
N ASN A 70 -14.90 -2.57 -22.24
CA ASN A 70 -13.80 -1.77 -22.77
C ASN A 70 -13.42 -2.13 -24.22
N GLN A 71 -13.69 -3.37 -24.67
CA GLN A 71 -13.25 -3.85 -25.98
C GLN A 71 -13.99 -3.15 -27.13
N GLY A 72 -13.26 -2.73 -28.16
CA GLY A 72 -13.80 -2.01 -29.33
C GLY A 72 -13.93 -0.50 -29.15
N SER A 73 -13.58 0.04 -27.99
CA SER A 73 -13.51 1.49 -27.78
C SER A 73 -12.24 2.06 -28.41
N PHE A 74 -12.37 2.92 -29.42
CA PHE A 74 -11.22 3.57 -30.06
C PHE A 74 -10.33 4.31 -29.06
N LEU A 75 -10.92 4.93 -28.05
CA LEU A 75 -10.16 5.62 -26.99
C LEU A 75 -9.35 4.63 -26.15
N ILE A 76 -9.94 3.50 -25.77
CA ILE A 76 -9.25 2.52 -24.91
C ILE A 76 -8.16 1.80 -25.72
N GLU A 77 -8.42 1.46 -26.98
CA GLU A 77 -7.42 0.82 -27.86
C GLU A 77 -6.21 1.74 -28.07
N GLU A 78 -6.42 3.00 -28.42
CA GLU A 78 -5.32 3.96 -28.60
C GLU A 78 -4.56 4.22 -27.28
N LEU A 79 -5.27 4.37 -26.16
CA LEU A 79 -4.62 4.51 -24.85
C LEU A 79 -3.83 3.26 -24.44
N THR A 80 -4.30 2.07 -24.81
CA THR A 80 -3.61 0.81 -24.54
C THR A 80 -2.26 0.79 -25.27
N ASP A 81 -2.24 1.11 -26.56
CA ASP A 81 -1.02 1.14 -27.37
C ASP A 81 -0.03 2.20 -26.83
N LEU A 82 -0.51 3.40 -26.50
CA LEU A 82 0.32 4.48 -25.98
C LEU A 82 0.97 4.14 -24.63
N VAL A 83 0.21 3.50 -23.72
CA VAL A 83 0.72 3.08 -22.42
C VAL A 83 1.70 1.92 -22.56
N GLU A 84 1.42 0.95 -23.44
CA GLU A 84 2.33 -0.17 -23.71
C GLU A 84 3.70 0.34 -24.19
N GLU A 85 3.72 1.20 -25.21
CA GLU A 85 4.96 1.76 -25.76
C GLU A 85 5.72 2.58 -24.70
N ALA A 86 5.01 3.40 -23.91
CA ALA A 86 5.62 4.20 -22.85
C ALA A 86 6.30 3.34 -21.77
N VAL A 87 5.68 2.21 -21.40
CA VAL A 87 6.23 1.24 -20.44
C VAL A 87 7.43 0.52 -21.04
N MET A 88 7.35 0.10 -22.30
CA MET A 88 8.49 -0.54 -23.00
C MET A 88 9.70 0.38 -23.09
N ALA A 89 9.50 1.67 -23.37
CA ALA A 89 10.56 2.66 -23.32
C ALA A 89 11.17 2.82 -21.91
N GLU A 90 10.36 2.73 -20.85
CA GLU A 90 10.87 2.74 -19.47
C GLU A 90 11.69 1.49 -19.15
N PHE A 91 11.28 0.31 -19.63
CA PHE A 91 12.07 -0.91 -19.50
C PHE A 91 13.45 -0.76 -20.14
N HIS A 92 13.53 -0.21 -21.35
CA HIS A 92 14.82 0.06 -21.99
C HIS A 92 15.70 1.01 -21.15
N ARG A 93 15.13 2.09 -20.61
CA ARG A 93 15.86 3.00 -19.72
C ARG A 93 16.42 2.29 -18.48
N ILE A 94 15.65 1.38 -17.88
CA ILE A 94 16.10 0.59 -16.73
C ILE A 94 17.18 -0.43 -17.14
N THR A 95 17.03 -1.10 -18.29
CA THR A 95 18.00 -2.07 -18.80
C THR A 95 19.36 -1.43 -19.06
N GLU A 96 19.41 -0.25 -19.68
CA GLU A 96 20.65 0.51 -19.92
C GLU A 96 21.39 0.90 -18.64
N ARG A 97 20.69 0.90 -17.49
CA ARG A 97 21.25 1.21 -16.16
C ARG A 97 21.73 -0.04 -15.42
N GLY A 98 21.84 -1.18 -16.09
CA GLY A 98 22.21 -2.46 -15.47
C GLY A 98 21.02 -3.20 -14.86
N GLY A 99 19.84 -3.04 -15.46
CA GLY A 99 18.59 -3.60 -14.95
C GLY A 99 18.13 -2.94 -13.66
N VAL A 100 17.16 -3.56 -12.99
CA VAL A 100 16.51 -2.99 -11.78
C VAL A 100 17.52 -2.74 -10.66
N LEU A 101 18.43 -3.68 -10.40
CA LEU A 101 19.43 -3.56 -9.34
C LEU A 101 20.42 -2.42 -9.62
N GLY A 102 20.96 -2.33 -10.84
CA GLY A 102 21.85 -1.23 -11.21
C GLY A 102 21.15 0.14 -11.21
N ALA A 103 19.88 0.19 -11.60
CA ALA A 103 19.06 1.39 -11.49
C ALA A 103 18.82 1.79 -10.02
N MET A 104 18.60 0.83 -9.12
CA MET A 104 18.44 1.07 -7.68
C MET A 104 19.74 1.58 -7.03
N GLU A 105 20.91 1.06 -7.42
CA GLU A 105 22.21 1.55 -6.96
C GLU A 105 22.43 3.02 -7.31
N ARG A 106 21.90 3.45 -8.47
CA ARG A 106 21.93 4.85 -8.94
C ARG A 106 20.72 5.68 -8.50
N MET A 107 19.84 5.12 -7.66
CA MET A 107 18.60 5.73 -7.17
C MET A 107 17.64 6.23 -8.25
N TYR A 108 17.70 5.66 -9.45
CA TYR A 108 16.93 6.13 -10.60
C TYR A 108 15.42 6.15 -10.31
N GLN A 109 14.86 5.01 -9.87
CA GLN A 109 13.43 4.91 -9.58
C GLN A 109 13.01 5.87 -8.45
N ARG A 110 13.83 5.99 -7.41
CA ARG A 110 13.54 6.85 -6.27
C ARG A 110 13.51 8.33 -6.68
N ASN A 111 14.51 8.78 -7.43
CA ASN A 111 14.59 10.16 -7.89
C ASN A 111 13.42 10.48 -8.82
N LYS A 112 13.12 9.59 -9.78
CA LYS A 112 12.01 9.75 -10.70
C LYS A 112 10.65 9.87 -9.98
N ILE A 113 10.39 9.00 -9.00
CA ILE A 113 9.17 9.07 -8.17
C ILE A 113 9.11 10.39 -7.38
N GLN A 114 10.24 10.86 -6.84
CA GLN A 114 10.29 12.12 -6.09
C GLN A 114 10.06 13.34 -7.00
N GLU A 115 10.65 13.35 -8.19
CA GLU A 115 10.47 14.39 -9.21
C GLU A 115 9.00 14.46 -9.65
N GLU A 116 8.39 13.33 -9.98
CA GLU A 116 6.96 13.25 -10.36
C GLU A 116 6.04 13.64 -9.20
N SER A 117 6.39 13.26 -7.96
CA SER A 117 5.64 13.68 -6.77
C SER A 117 5.72 15.19 -6.55
N LEU A 118 6.90 15.80 -6.73
CA LEU A 118 7.05 17.25 -6.60
C LEU A 118 6.25 17.97 -7.68
N TYR A 119 6.36 17.50 -8.93
CA TYR A 119 5.61 18.05 -10.05
C TYR A 119 4.11 18.03 -9.79
N TYR A 120 3.55 16.89 -9.39
CA TYR A 120 2.14 16.77 -9.04
C TYR A 120 1.72 17.72 -7.89
N GLU A 121 2.47 17.77 -6.80
CA GLU A 121 2.13 18.66 -5.67
C GLU A 121 2.25 20.14 -6.08
N THR A 122 3.22 20.51 -6.94
CA THR A 122 3.31 21.86 -7.50
C THR A 122 2.07 22.20 -8.31
N LEU A 123 1.61 21.34 -9.22
CA LEU A 123 0.40 21.59 -10.02
C LEU A 123 -0.85 21.69 -9.14
N LYS A 124 -0.95 20.84 -8.12
CA LYS A 124 -2.05 20.86 -7.16
C LYS A 124 -2.06 22.15 -6.32
N HIS A 125 -0.89 22.60 -5.86
CA HIS A 125 -0.79 23.83 -5.05
C HIS A 125 -1.01 25.10 -5.87
N THR A 126 -0.53 25.15 -7.10
CA THR A 126 -0.75 26.27 -8.02
C THR A 126 -2.18 26.34 -8.54
N GLY A 127 -2.91 25.21 -8.52
CA GLY A 127 -4.28 25.12 -9.04
C GLY A 127 -4.35 24.75 -10.53
N GLU A 128 -3.21 24.58 -11.19
CA GLU A 128 -3.13 24.11 -12.59
C GLU A 128 -3.71 22.70 -12.74
N TYR A 129 -3.59 21.87 -11.70
CA TYR A 129 -4.29 20.59 -11.62
C TYR A 129 -5.53 20.72 -10.72
N PRO A 130 -6.75 20.72 -11.27
CA PRO A 130 -7.96 20.99 -10.50
C PRO A 130 -8.32 19.83 -9.57
N ILE A 131 -8.48 20.13 -8.28
CA ILE A 131 -8.95 19.20 -7.26
C ILE A 131 -10.15 19.83 -6.53
N VAL A 132 -11.33 19.29 -6.83
CA VAL A 132 -12.63 19.69 -6.27
C VAL A 132 -12.64 19.55 -4.74
N GLY A 133 -12.98 20.62 -4.04
CA GLY A 133 -12.98 20.68 -2.57
C GLY A 133 -11.61 20.93 -1.94
N VAL A 134 -10.54 21.11 -2.75
CA VAL A 134 -9.17 21.35 -2.26
C VAL A 134 -8.59 22.66 -2.80
N ASN A 135 -8.52 22.83 -4.11
CA ASN A 135 -8.01 24.06 -4.74
C ASN A 135 -9.05 24.76 -5.64
N THR A 136 -10.14 24.08 -5.97
CA THR A 136 -11.29 24.61 -6.71
C THR A 136 -12.59 24.08 -6.12
N PHE A 137 -13.71 24.76 -6.36
CA PHE A 137 -15.02 24.42 -5.78
C PHE A 137 -14.97 24.27 -4.25
N LEU A 138 -14.49 25.32 -3.58
CA LEU A 138 -14.39 25.36 -2.12
C LEU A 138 -15.76 25.66 -1.49
N GLY A 139 -16.02 25.05 -0.34
CA GLY A 139 -17.19 25.34 0.48
C GLY A 139 -17.18 26.78 1.03
N LYS A 140 -18.31 27.22 1.60
CA LYS A 140 -18.48 28.59 2.14
C LYS A 140 -17.39 29.01 3.13
N ASN A 141 -16.84 28.06 3.88
CA ASN A 141 -15.80 28.28 4.88
C ASN A 141 -14.40 27.88 4.39
N GLY A 142 -14.19 27.73 3.08
CA GLY A 142 -12.90 27.36 2.49
C GLY A 142 -12.53 25.87 2.62
N SER A 143 -13.52 24.99 2.80
CA SER A 143 -13.35 23.53 2.92
C SER A 143 -12.28 23.12 3.95
N PRO A 144 -12.49 23.43 5.25
CA PRO A 144 -11.51 23.10 6.27
C PRO A 144 -11.29 21.58 6.36
N THR A 145 -10.07 21.20 6.75
CA THR A 145 -9.75 19.80 7.05
C THR A 145 -10.68 19.27 8.13
N VAL A 146 -11.34 18.15 7.87
CA VAL A 146 -12.17 17.48 8.87
C VAL A 146 -11.26 16.84 9.91
N LEU A 147 -11.49 17.16 11.17
CA LEU A 147 -10.88 16.43 12.29
C LEU A 147 -11.80 15.26 12.64
N PRO A 148 -11.28 14.02 12.72
CA PRO A 148 -12.09 12.86 13.06
C PRO A 148 -12.59 12.99 14.50
N GLY A 149 -13.88 12.74 14.71
CA GLY A 149 -14.46 12.68 16.06
C GLY A 149 -13.96 11.47 16.85
N GLU A 150 -13.67 10.37 16.14
CA GLU A 150 -13.13 9.13 16.69
C GLU A 150 -11.90 8.72 15.87
N VAL A 151 -10.79 8.45 16.55
CA VAL A 151 -9.58 7.91 15.93
C VAL A 151 -9.39 6.52 16.50
N ILE A 152 -9.46 5.50 15.65
CA ILE A 152 -9.19 4.13 16.07
C ILE A 152 -7.72 4.03 16.45
N ARG A 153 -7.45 3.84 17.74
CA ARG A 153 -6.11 3.66 18.31
C ARG A 153 -6.14 2.49 19.27
N SER A 154 -5.01 1.78 19.35
CA SER A 154 -4.82 0.73 20.35
C SER A 154 -4.97 1.28 21.77
N THR A 155 -5.71 0.57 22.62
CA THR A 155 -5.87 0.89 24.04
C THR A 155 -4.62 0.56 24.85
N THR A 156 -4.52 1.08 26.09
CA THR A 156 -3.44 0.71 27.00
C THR A 156 -3.49 -0.78 27.34
N ASP A 157 -4.68 -1.32 27.57
CA ASP A 157 -4.87 -2.73 27.94
C ASP A 157 -4.42 -3.68 26.82
N GLU A 158 -4.68 -3.34 25.56
CA GLU A 158 -4.19 -4.11 24.41
C GLU A 158 -2.65 -4.12 24.34
N LYS A 159 -2.00 -2.98 24.63
CA LYS A 159 -0.53 -2.90 24.65
C LYS A 159 0.05 -3.75 25.77
N GLU A 160 -0.51 -3.63 26.99
CA GLU A 160 -0.06 -4.42 28.14
C GLU A 160 -0.33 -5.93 27.93
N PHE A 161 -1.44 -6.27 27.29
CA PHE A 161 -1.74 -7.65 26.88
C PHE A 161 -0.69 -8.20 25.91
N GLN A 162 -0.31 -7.44 24.88
CA GLN A 162 0.74 -7.85 23.94
C GLN A 162 2.10 -8.01 24.62
N ILE A 163 2.47 -7.10 25.54
CA ILE A 163 3.72 -7.18 26.31
C ILE A 163 3.71 -8.43 27.20
N THR A 164 2.62 -8.67 27.92
CA THR A 164 2.48 -9.82 28.83
C THR A 164 2.51 -11.14 28.05
N THR A 165 1.79 -11.21 26.93
CA THR A 165 1.77 -12.38 26.05
C THR A 165 3.15 -12.68 25.47
N LEU A 166 3.89 -11.65 25.03
CA LEU A 166 5.25 -11.79 24.55
C LEU A 166 6.20 -12.35 25.63
N LYS A 167 6.16 -11.79 26.84
CA LYS A 167 6.98 -12.26 27.97
C LYS A 167 6.65 -13.71 28.33
N ALA A 168 5.37 -14.07 28.39
CA ALA A 168 4.93 -15.43 28.66
C ALA A 168 5.38 -16.41 27.58
N PHE A 169 5.30 -16.04 26.30
CA PHE A 169 5.80 -16.84 25.19
C PHE A 169 7.31 -17.06 25.29
N GLN A 170 8.08 -16.00 25.55
CA GLN A 170 9.54 -16.09 25.72
C GLN A 170 9.92 -16.98 26.91
N GLN A 171 9.22 -16.85 28.05
CA GLN A 171 9.48 -17.67 29.23
C GLN A 171 9.16 -19.15 28.97
N ARG A 172 8.04 -19.43 28.28
CA ARG A 172 7.62 -20.80 27.93
C ARG A 172 8.62 -21.53 27.06
N HIS A 173 9.33 -20.81 26.20
CA HIS A 173 10.26 -21.38 25.21
C HIS A 173 11.73 -21.05 25.51
N ALA A 174 12.03 -20.62 26.74
CA ALA A 174 13.37 -20.22 27.15
C ALA A 174 14.40 -21.36 26.99
N ASP A 175 13.97 -22.62 27.15
CA ASP A 175 14.78 -23.83 27.01
C ASP A 175 15.24 -24.10 25.57
N ARG A 176 14.47 -23.68 24.56
CA ARG A 176 14.74 -23.96 23.13
C ARG A 176 15.13 -22.75 22.31
N SER A 177 14.71 -21.55 22.74
CA SER A 177 14.83 -20.33 21.93
C SER A 177 16.27 -20.05 21.47
N GLU A 178 17.25 -20.15 22.37
CA GLU A 178 18.65 -19.87 22.04
C GLU A 178 19.20 -20.86 21.00
N GLN A 179 18.86 -22.15 21.14
CA GLN A 179 19.28 -23.19 20.20
C GLN A 179 18.68 -22.95 18.81
N MET A 180 17.39 -22.63 18.74
CA MET A 180 16.70 -22.36 17.46
C MET A 180 17.28 -21.13 16.76
N LEU A 181 17.56 -20.05 17.50
CA LEU A 181 18.17 -18.85 16.93
C LEU A 181 19.60 -19.11 16.42
N LYS A 182 20.40 -19.92 17.13
CA LYS A 182 21.73 -20.33 16.67
C LYS A 182 21.65 -21.13 15.38
N ARG A 183 20.72 -22.10 15.31
CA ARG A 183 20.48 -22.90 14.12
C ARG A 183 20.06 -22.03 12.93
N LEU A 184 19.14 -21.09 13.13
CA LEU A 184 18.75 -20.12 12.11
C LEU A 184 19.94 -19.31 11.57
N GLN A 185 20.82 -18.86 12.46
CA GLN A 185 22.05 -18.15 12.07
C GLN A 185 23.03 -19.03 11.31
N GLU A 186 23.17 -20.29 11.68
CA GLU A 186 24.01 -21.26 10.98
C GLU A 186 23.48 -21.55 9.58
N VAL A 187 22.17 -21.74 9.42
CA VAL A 187 21.53 -21.89 8.10
C VAL A 187 21.76 -20.65 7.24
N ALA A 188 21.62 -19.45 7.81
CA ALA A 188 21.90 -18.21 7.10
C ALA A 188 23.37 -18.10 6.63
N ARG A 189 24.34 -18.44 7.50
CA ARG A 189 25.78 -18.39 7.18
C ARG A 189 26.22 -19.47 6.19
N SER A 190 25.59 -20.63 6.24
CA SER A 190 25.86 -21.76 5.34
C SER A 190 25.13 -21.65 4.00
N ASN A 191 24.40 -20.55 3.76
CA ASN A 191 23.60 -20.33 2.55
C ASN A 191 22.55 -21.44 2.32
N GLY A 192 21.97 -21.95 3.41
CA GLY A 192 20.88 -22.93 3.38
C GLY A 192 19.51 -22.29 3.19
N ASN A 193 18.46 -23.12 3.12
CA ASN A 193 17.09 -22.64 2.98
C ASN A 193 16.59 -21.98 4.28
N LEU A 194 16.65 -20.65 4.33
CA LEU A 194 16.25 -19.89 5.51
C LEU A 194 14.77 -20.04 5.85
N PHE A 195 13.90 -20.15 4.84
CA PHE A 195 12.46 -20.24 5.06
C PHE A 195 12.08 -21.57 5.72
N GLU A 196 12.73 -22.67 5.32
CA GLU A 196 12.55 -23.98 5.94
C GLU A 196 12.89 -23.94 7.44
N GLU A 197 14.02 -23.31 7.80
CA GLU A 197 14.40 -23.17 9.21
C GLU A 197 13.50 -22.20 9.98
N LEU A 198 12.97 -21.17 9.31
CA LEU A 198 11.99 -20.25 9.91
C LEU A 198 10.71 -20.99 10.32
N MET A 199 10.25 -21.97 9.54
CA MET A 199 9.06 -22.77 9.89
C MET A 199 9.20 -23.48 11.24
N GLU A 200 10.42 -23.85 11.63
CA GLU A 200 10.71 -24.43 12.95
C GLU A 200 10.99 -23.35 14.00
N THR A 201 11.74 -22.31 13.65
CA THR A 201 12.18 -21.26 14.59
C THR A 201 11.01 -20.46 15.16
N VAL A 202 10.00 -20.13 14.35
CA VAL A 202 8.84 -19.31 14.78
C VAL A 202 8.00 -19.98 15.86
N LYS A 203 8.11 -21.31 16.04
CA LYS A 203 7.41 -22.04 17.11
C LYS A 203 7.96 -21.72 18.51
N TYR A 204 9.18 -21.20 18.59
CA TYR A 204 9.93 -21.02 19.85
C TYR A 204 10.50 -19.61 20.03
N CYS A 205 10.49 -18.78 18.98
CA CYS A 205 11.13 -17.47 18.98
C CYS A 205 10.17 -16.39 18.47
N SER A 206 10.19 -15.24 19.12
CA SER A 206 9.38 -14.09 18.69
C SER A 206 9.98 -13.41 17.46
N LEU A 207 9.16 -12.61 16.76
CA LEU A 207 9.59 -11.81 15.62
C LEU A 207 10.84 -10.96 15.93
N GLY A 208 10.86 -10.29 17.09
CA GLY A 208 12.01 -9.46 17.49
C GLY A 208 13.28 -10.26 17.73
N GLN A 209 13.17 -11.47 18.31
CA GLN A 209 14.31 -12.37 18.52
C GLN A 209 14.89 -12.85 17.18
N ILE A 210 14.01 -13.27 16.26
CA ILE A 210 14.39 -13.74 14.91
C ILE A 210 15.07 -12.62 14.13
N THR A 211 14.44 -11.44 14.05
CA THR A 211 14.98 -10.30 13.31
C THR A 211 16.35 -9.87 13.85
N SER A 212 16.50 -9.79 15.18
CA SER A 212 17.79 -9.45 15.81
C SER A 212 18.87 -10.51 15.54
N ALA A 213 18.50 -11.80 15.56
CA ALA A 213 19.43 -12.88 15.24
C ALA A 213 19.89 -12.81 13.78
N LEU A 214 18.99 -12.49 12.84
CA LEU A 214 19.32 -12.30 11.43
C LEU A 214 20.16 -11.04 11.18
N TYR A 215 19.94 -9.95 11.90
CA TYR A 215 20.79 -8.75 11.78
C TYR A 215 22.26 -9.03 12.12
N ASN A 216 22.53 -9.94 13.07
CA ASN A 216 23.89 -10.31 13.45
C ASN A 216 24.64 -11.11 12.37
N VAL A 217 23.94 -11.65 11.36
CA VAL A 217 24.54 -12.48 10.31
C VAL A 217 24.34 -11.94 8.89
N GLY A 218 23.23 -11.25 8.63
CA GLY A 218 22.88 -10.69 7.33
C GLY A 218 23.01 -9.17 7.24
N GLY A 219 23.36 -8.50 8.36
CA GLY A 219 23.43 -7.04 8.43
C GLY A 219 22.06 -6.37 8.48
N GLN A 220 22.07 -5.04 8.49
CA GLN A 220 20.87 -4.21 8.46
C GLN A 220 20.82 -3.43 7.15
N TYR A 221 19.60 -3.16 6.67
CA TYR A 221 19.41 -2.29 5.53
C TYR A 221 20.01 -0.91 5.82
N ARG A 222 20.96 -0.48 4.99
CA ARG A 222 21.49 0.89 5.01
C ARG A 222 20.61 1.74 4.11
N ARG A 223 20.02 2.81 4.66
CA ARG A 223 19.32 3.82 3.86
C ARG A 223 20.33 4.50 2.95
N ASN A 224 20.22 4.27 1.66
CA ASN A 224 20.94 5.05 0.67
C ASN A 224 20.31 6.46 0.66
N MET A 225 21.11 7.51 0.91
CA MET A 225 20.63 8.91 0.87
C MET A 225 20.51 9.39 -0.56
#